data_AF-A0A379Y733-F1
#
_entry.id   AF-A0A379Y733-F1
#
_cell.length_a   1.000
_cell.length_b   1.000
_cell.length_c   1.000
_cell.angle_alpha   90.00
_cell.angle_beta   90.00
_cell.angle_gamma   90.00
#
_symmetry.space_group_name_H-M   'P 1'
#
loop_
_entity.id
_entity.type
_entity.pdbx_description
1 polymer ?
#
loop_
_entity_poly.entity_id
_entity_poly.type
_entity_poly.pdbx_seq_one_letter_code
_entity_poly.pdbx_strand_id
1 'polypeptide(L)'
;MAFWCFAMIATIVPYILLNLGILGRRYKVFMGDAGSTLIGFTAIWLLLQSSQGKAHSINPVTALWIIAIPLMDMIAIMYRRLRKGMSPFSPDRQHIHHLIMRAGFTPRQAFVLITLAAALLAAVGVIGERLTFIPEWVMLALFLLAFFLYGYCIKRAWRVARYIKRIKRRLRRSSDNKQVS
;
A
#
# COMPACT_ATOMS: atom_id res chain seq x y z
N MET A 1 -10.97 21.90 9.21
CA MET A 1 -10.33 20.68 8.69
C MET A 1 -11.18 19.43 8.91
N ALA A 2 -11.64 19.14 10.13
CA ALA A 2 -12.44 17.94 10.42
C ALA A 2 -13.65 17.73 9.49
N PHE A 3 -14.39 18.80 9.15
CA PHE A 3 -15.51 18.75 8.21
C PHE A 3 -15.14 18.14 6.84
N TRP A 4 -14.01 18.54 6.25
CA TRP A 4 -13.54 18.03 4.96
C TRP A 4 -13.16 16.54 5.04
N CYS A 5 -12.57 16.11 6.16
CA CYS A 5 -12.27 14.70 6.39
C CYS A 5 -13.56 13.87 6.49
N PHE A 6 -14.57 14.34 7.23
CA PHE A 6 -15.86 13.65 7.35
C PHE A 6 -16.59 13.58 6.00
N ALA A 7 -16.58 14.67 5.22
CA ALA A 7 -17.14 14.69 3.88
C ALA A 7 -16.47 13.65 2.97
N MET A 8 -15.13 13.56 2.98
CA MET A 8 -14.41 12.52 2.22
C MET A 8 -14.77 11.11 2.66
N ILE A 9 -14.83 10.85 3.97
CA ILE A 9 -15.21 9.53 4.49
C ILE A 9 -16.61 9.16 4.03
N ALA A 10 -17.57 10.10 4.14
CA ALA A 10 -18.95 9.90 3.72
C ALA A 10 -19.07 9.58 2.22
N THR A 11 -18.23 10.17 1.36
CA THR A 11 -18.22 9.87 -0.09
C THR A 11 -17.49 8.57 -0.42
N ILE A 12 -16.40 8.25 0.28
CA ILE A 12 -15.56 7.08 0.00
C ILE A 12 -16.24 5.78 0.44
N VAL A 13 -16.97 5.78 1.56
CA VAL A 13 -17.60 4.57 2.11
C VAL A 13 -18.56 3.91 1.11
N PRO A 14 -19.57 4.61 0.53
CA PRO A 14 -20.43 4.04 -0.50
C PRO A 14 -19.65 3.56 -1.73
N TYR A 15 -18.66 4.34 -2.16
CA TYR A 15 -17.82 3.98 -3.30
C TYR A 15 -17.06 2.67 -3.08
N ILE A 16 -16.44 2.47 -1.90
CA ILE A 16 -15.73 1.23 -1.56
C ILE A 16 -16.71 0.05 -1.53
N LEU A 17 -17.92 0.22 -0.96
CA LEU A 17 -18.92 -0.84 -0.91
C LEU A 17 -19.33 -1.32 -2.32
N LEU A 18 -19.54 -0.38 -3.24
CA LEU A 18 -19.85 -0.68 -4.65
C LEU A 18 -18.63 -1.26 -5.37
N ASN A 19 -17.43 -0.75 -5.12
CA ASN A 19 -16.19 -1.23 -5.75
C ASN A 19 -15.84 -2.67 -5.34
N LEU A 20 -16.09 -3.04 -4.07
CA LEU A 20 -15.92 -4.40 -3.54
C LEU A 20 -17.00 -5.38 -4.05
N GLY A 21 -18.04 -4.86 -4.69
CA GLY A 21 -19.15 -5.63 -5.25
C GLY A 21 -20.03 -6.28 -4.18
N ILE A 22 -20.18 -5.63 -3.02
CA ILE A 22 -21.01 -6.12 -1.90
C ILE A 22 -22.50 -6.14 -2.32
N LEU A 23 -22.94 -5.16 -3.11
CA LEU A 23 -24.28 -5.11 -3.69
C LEU A 23 -24.45 -5.98 -4.96
N GLY A 24 -23.46 -6.83 -5.28
CA GLY A 24 -23.47 -7.72 -6.45
C GLY A 24 -22.59 -7.23 -7.60
N ARG A 25 -22.12 -8.19 -8.42
CA ARG A 25 -21.18 -7.91 -9.53
C ARG A 25 -21.71 -6.94 -10.59
N ARG A 26 -23.03 -6.77 -10.70
CA ARG A 26 -23.67 -5.87 -11.68
C ARG A 26 -23.48 -4.39 -11.36
N TYR A 27 -23.32 -4.03 -10.08
CA TYR A 27 -23.19 -2.64 -9.63
C TYR A 27 -21.74 -2.25 -9.31
N LYS A 28 -20.78 -2.99 -9.86
CA LYS A 28 -19.36 -2.75 -9.60
C LYS A 28 -18.92 -1.48 -10.32
N VAL A 29 -18.68 -0.41 -9.57
CA VAL A 29 -18.17 0.86 -10.09
C VAL A 29 -16.65 0.87 -10.01
N PHE A 30 -15.99 1.16 -11.13
CA PHE A 30 -14.56 1.42 -11.19
C PHE A 30 -14.29 2.92 -11.07
N MET A 31 -13.24 3.29 -10.34
CA MET A 31 -12.88 4.68 -10.07
C MET A 31 -12.62 5.52 -11.34
N GLY A 32 -12.09 4.87 -12.38
CA GLY A 32 -11.40 5.54 -13.47
C GLY A 32 -10.12 6.25 -13.01
N ASP A 33 -9.37 6.78 -13.96
CA ASP A 33 -8.12 7.50 -13.67
C ASP A 33 -8.40 8.85 -12.98
N ALA A 34 -9.41 9.59 -13.47
CA ALA A 34 -9.81 10.90 -12.93
C ALA A 34 -10.24 10.84 -11.45
N GLY A 35 -10.98 9.80 -11.04
CA GLY A 35 -11.36 9.63 -9.64
C GLY A 35 -10.15 9.39 -8.75
N SER A 36 -9.24 8.51 -9.18
CA SER A 36 -8.05 8.14 -8.40
C SER A 36 -7.09 9.33 -8.18
N THR A 37 -6.90 10.16 -9.20
CA THR A 37 -6.04 11.36 -9.10
C THR A 37 -6.67 12.42 -8.22
N LEU A 38 -7.99 12.65 -8.31
CA LEU A 38 -8.69 13.60 -7.46
C LEU A 38 -8.62 13.21 -5.98
N ILE A 39 -8.86 11.93 -5.64
CA ILE A 39 -8.77 11.45 -4.25
C ILE A 39 -7.33 11.58 -3.74
N GLY A 40 -6.34 11.18 -4.55
CA GLY A 40 -4.93 11.31 -4.19
C GLY A 40 -4.52 12.77 -3.94
N PHE A 41 -4.91 13.68 -4.84
CA PHE A 41 -4.66 15.12 -4.70
C PHE A 41 -5.30 15.68 -3.43
N THR A 42 -6.56 15.35 -3.18
CA THR A 42 -7.30 15.85 -2.00
C THR A 42 -6.69 15.33 -0.70
N ALA A 43 -6.26 14.06 -0.67
CA ALA A 43 -5.59 13.49 0.48
C ALA A 43 -4.25 14.17 0.80
N ILE A 44 -3.41 14.41 -0.23
CA ILE A 44 -2.13 15.12 -0.06
C ILE A 44 -2.37 16.57 0.35
N TRP A 45 -3.36 17.24 -0.23
CA TRP A 45 -3.75 18.61 0.15
C TRP A 45 -4.15 18.70 1.63
N LEU A 46 -4.97 17.77 2.11
CA LEU A 46 -5.36 17.70 3.53
C LEU A 46 -4.16 17.45 4.44
N LEU A 47 -3.25 16.55 4.05
CA LEU A 47 -2.03 16.26 4.80
C LEU A 47 -1.11 17.48 4.88
N LEU A 48 -0.91 18.19 3.76
CA LEU A 48 -0.08 19.37 3.69
C LEU A 48 -0.64 20.49 4.58
N GLN A 49 -1.95 20.71 4.50
CA GLN A 49 -2.63 21.68 5.36
C GLN A 49 -2.59 21.31 6.84
N SER A 50 -2.59 20.01 7.17
CA SER A 50 -2.48 19.54 8.55
C SER A 50 -1.07 19.65 9.12
N SER A 51 -0.05 19.50 8.26
CA SER A 51 1.35 19.46 8.67
C SER A 51 2.07 20.81 8.57
N GLN A 52 1.71 21.65 7.60
CA GLN A 52 2.40 22.92 7.30
C GLN A 52 1.45 24.14 7.35
N GLY A 53 0.18 23.93 7.69
CA GLY A 53 -0.81 25.00 7.79
C GLY A 53 -0.58 25.90 9.00
N LYS A 54 -1.17 27.11 8.99
CA LYS A 54 -1.01 28.12 10.06
C LYS A 54 -1.30 27.60 11.48
N ALA A 55 -2.17 26.60 11.60
CA ALA A 55 -2.35 25.79 12.81
C ALA A 55 -1.64 24.43 12.57
N HIS A 56 -0.33 24.37 12.83
CA HIS A 56 0.43 23.11 12.73
C HIS A 56 -0.12 22.15 13.78
N SER A 57 -1.00 21.23 13.38
CA SER A 57 -1.61 20.25 14.29
C SER A 57 -0.93 18.90 14.26
N ILE A 58 -0.11 18.64 13.23
CA ILE A 58 0.57 17.36 13.02
C ILE A 58 2.02 17.59 12.61
N ASN A 59 2.95 16.87 13.23
CA ASN A 59 4.36 16.92 12.82
C ASN A 59 4.55 16.30 11.41
N PRO A 60 5.45 16.84 10.56
CA PRO A 60 5.72 16.28 9.24
C PRO A 60 6.09 14.80 9.25
N VAL A 61 6.77 14.35 10.30
CA VAL A 61 7.11 12.94 10.48
C VAL A 61 5.85 12.08 10.65
N THR A 62 4.87 12.51 11.43
CA THR A 62 3.59 11.78 11.57
C THR A 62 2.83 11.71 10.26
N ALA A 63 2.87 12.76 9.44
CA ALA A 63 2.27 12.74 8.11
C ALA A 63 2.87 11.62 7.24
N LEU A 64 4.18 11.35 7.33
CA LEU A 64 4.83 10.22 6.64
C LEU A 64 4.27 8.87 7.09
N TRP A 65 3.97 8.69 8.38
CA TRP A 65 3.37 7.47 8.91
C TRP A 65 1.94 7.24 8.40
N ILE A 66 1.15 8.30 8.24
CA ILE A 66 -0.22 8.22 7.71
C ILE A 66 -0.23 7.72 6.26
N ILE A 67 0.72 8.16 5.43
CA ILE A 67 0.86 7.71 4.04
C ILE A 67 1.96 6.67 3.84
N ALA A 68 2.36 5.97 4.91
CA ALA A 68 3.51 5.08 4.88
C ALA A 68 3.38 4.03 3.76
N ILE A 69 2.31 3.25 3.72
CA ILE A 69 2.14 2.19 2.73
C ILE A 69 2.27 2.68 1.26
N PRO A 70 1.46 3.67 0.78
CA PRO A 70 1.58 4.12 -0.60
C PRO A 70 2.95 4.74 -0.91
N LEU A 71 3.53 5.49 0.04
CA LEU A 71 4.86 6.07 -0.11
C LEU A 71 5.95 5.00 -0.22
N MET A 72 5.94 4.02 0.68
CA MET A 72 6.90 2.92 0.70
C MET A 72 6.77 2.03 -0.55
N ASP A 73 5.54 1.74 -1.02
CA ASP A 73 5.31 0.98 -2.26
C ASP A 73 5.87 1.71 -3.48
N MET A 74 5.57 3.02 -3.60
CA MET A 74 6.05 3.86 -4.70
C MET A 74 7.58 3.88 -4.74
N ILE A 75 8.24 4.19 -3.62
CA ILE A 75 9.71 4.26 -3.55
C ILE A 75 10.34 2.88 -3.82
N ALA A 76 9.78 1.81 -3.24
CA ALA A 76 10.31 0.45 -3.44
C ALA A 76 10.22 0.00 -4.91
N ILE A 77 9.16 0.39 -5.63
CA ILE A 77 8.99 0.12 -7.07
C ILE A 77 9.98 0.96 -7.88
N MET A 78 10.06 2.27 -7.62
CA MET A 78 11.01 3.17 -8.31
C MET A 78 12.45 2.69 -8.13
N TYR A 79 12.87 2.36 -6.91
CA TYR A 79 14.21 1.83 -6.62
C TYR A 79 14.51 0.53 -7.37
N ARG A 80 13.55 -0.41 -7.40
CA ARG A 80 13.72 -1.68 -8.13
C ARG A 80 13.88 -1.46 -9.63
N ARG A 81 13.27 -0.42 -10.18
CA ARG A 81 13.32 -0.08 -11.61
C ARG A 81 14.63 0.59 -11.99
N LEU A 82 15.06 1.55 -11.18
CA LEU A 82 16.38 2.18 -11.32
C LEU A 82 17.49 1.13 -11.34
N ARG A 83 17.43 0.13 -10.46
CA ARG A 83 18.37 -1.00 -10.45
C ARG A 83 18.33 -1.91 -11.69
N LYS A 84 17.27 -1.83 -12.50
CA LYS A 84 17.10 -2.59 -13.75
C LYS A 84 17.35 -1.71 -14.98
N GLY A 85 17.78 -0.46 -14.80
CA GLY A 85 17.96 0.49 -15.90
C GLY A 85 16.66 0.94 -16.58
N MET A 86 15.50 0.71 -15.94
CA MET A 86 14.20 1.15 -16.48
C MET A 86 13.84 2.53 -15.91
N SER A 87 13.17 3.34 -16.73
CA SER A 87 12.67 4.65 -16.28
C SER A 87 11.72 4.51 -15.08
N PRO A 88 11.85 5.37 -14.06
CA PRO A 88 10.97 5.34 -12.90
C PRO A 88 9.51 5.64 -13.24
N PHE A 89 9.24 6.37 -14.33
CA PHE A 89 7.90 6.86 -14.70
C PHE A 89 7.12 5.96 -15.67
N SER A 90 7.71 4.85 -16.14
CA SER A 90 6.98 3.95 -17.04
C SER A 90 5.77 3.32 -16.32
N PRO A 91 4.62 3.05 -16.97
CA PRO A 91 3.50 2.38 -16.28
C PRO A 91 3.90 0.97 -15.82
N ASP A 92 3.73 0.65 -14.53
CA ASP A 92 3.95 -0.69 -13.97
C ASP A 92 2.66 -1.26 -13.37
N ARG A 93 2.56 -2.58 -13.37
CA ARG A 93 1.41 -3.33 -12.82
C ARG A 93 1.82 -4.19 -11.62
N GLN A 94 2.85 -3.79 -10.88
CA GLN A 94 3.46 -4.61 -9.82
C GLN A 94 3.45 -3.95 -8.44
N HIS A 95 2.32 -3.35 -8.06
CA HIS A 95 2.06 -2.90 -6.70
C HIS A 95 2.04 -4.05 -5.68
N ILE A 96 2.18 -3.72 -4.40
CA ILE A 96 2.11 -4.67 -3.28
C ILE A 96 0.89 -5.60 -3.36
N HIS A 97 -0.26 -5.08 -3.80
CA HIS A 97 -1.48 -5.87 -3.98
C HIS A 97 -1.28 -7.03 -4.97
N HIS A 98 -0.61 -6.79 -6.11
CA HIS A 98 -0.26 -7.84 -7.05
C HIS A 98 0.73 -8.85 -6.49
N LEU A 99 1.63 -8.42 -5.60
CA LEU A 99 2.54 -9.33 -4.91
C LEU A 99 1.80 -10.26 -3.95
N ILE A 100 0.88 -9.71 -3.15
CA ILE A 100 0.06 -10.48 -2.20
C ILE A 100 -0.81 -11.48 -2.96
N MET A 101 -1.45 -11.07 -4.06
CA MET A 101 -2.19 -12.00 -4.91
C MET A 101 -1.31 -13.10 -5.53
N ARG A 102 -0.07 -12.78 -5.92
CA ARG A 102 0.88 -13.78 -6.43
C ARG A 102 1.32 -14.79 -5.36
N ALA A 103 1.22 -14.44 -4.09
CA ALA A 103 1.48 -15.34 -2.97
C ALA A 103 0.32 -16.31 -2.69
N GLY A 104 -0.84 -16.12 -3.34
CA GLY A 104 -2.00 -17.01 -3.22
C GLY A 104 -3.21 -16.41 -2.51
N PHE A 105 -3.13 -15.15 -2.07
CA PHE A 105 -4.24 -14.45 -1.43
C PHE A 105 -5.28 -13.97 -2.44
N THR A 106 -6.53 -13.91 -2.02
CA THR A 106 -7.61 -13.31 -2.80
C THR A 106 -7.48 -11.77 -2.83
N PRO A 107 -8.05 -11.08 -3.84
CA PRO A 107 -8.02 -9.61 -3.90
C PRO A 107 -8.61 -8.94 -2.65
N ARG A 108 -9.67 -9.55 -2.06
CA ARG A 108 -10.30 -9.05 -0.83
C ARG A 108 -9.37 -9.19 0.38
N GLN A 109 -8.70 -10.33 0.52
CA GLN A 109 -7.71 -10.53 1.58
C GLN A 109 -6.52 -9.56 1.43
N ALA A 110 -6.05 -9.33 0.21
CA ALA A 110 -5.00 -8.36 -0.06
C ALA A 110 -5.42 -6.94 0.36
N PHE A 111 -6.63 -6.52 0.00
CA PHE A 111 -7.19 -5.23 0.42
C PHE A 111 -7.24 -5.10 1.95
N VAL A 112 -7.83 -6.07 2.66
CA VAL A 112 -7.92 -6.04 4.12
C VAL A 112 -6.54 -6.00 4.77
N LEU A 113 -5.59 -6.80 4.30
CA LEU A 113 -4.22 -6.84 4.83
C LEU A 113 -3.50 -5.50 4.65
N ILE A 114 -3.62 -4.89 3.47
CA ILE A 114 -3.02 -3.59 3.17
C ILE A 114 -3.64 -2.50 4.04
N THR A 115 -4.97 -2.48 4.17
CA THR A 115 -5.70 -1.49 4.98
C THR A 115 -5.36 -1.63 6.47
N LEU A 116 -5.30 -2.85 7.00
CA LEU A 116 -4.88 -3.10 8.38
C LEU A 116 -3.43 -2.67 8.62
N ALA A 117 -2.52 -2.99 7.70
CA ALA A 117 -1.13 -2.55 7.80
C ALA A 117 -1.00 -1.02 7.75
N ALA A 118 -1.76 -0.35 6.87
CA ALA A 118 -1.81 1.11 6.81
C ALA A 118 -2.36 1.72 8.10
N ALA A 119 -3.45 1.17 8.65
CA ALA A 119 -4.03 1.61 9.91
C ALA A 119 -3.08 1.43 11.09
N LEU A 120 -2.35 0.32 11.16
CA LEU A 120 -1.34 0.07 12.19
C LEU A 120 -0.18 1.08 12.11
N LEU A 121 0.35 1.33 10.91
CA LEU A 121 1.42 2.32 10.72
C LEU A 121 0.95 3.74 11.06
N ALA A 122 -0.26 4.11 10.64
CA ALA A 122 -0.85 5.39 10.99
C ALA A 122 -1.05 5.52 12.51
N ALA A 123 -1.51 4.47 13.18
CA ALA A 123 -1.66 4.43 14.63
C ALA A 123 -0.33 4.61 15.35
N VAL A 124 0.75 3.97 14.88
CA VAL A 124 2.11 4.19 15.42
C VAL A 124 2.54 5.64 15.28
N GLY A 125 2.29 6.26 14.12
CA GLY A 125 2.55 7.69 13.89
C GLY A 125 1.82 8.59 14.88
N VAL A 126 0.50 8.40 15.02
CA VAL A 126 -0.36 9.20 15.91
C VAL A 126 0.01 8.99 17.38
N ILE A 127 0.24 7.74 17.81
CA ILE A 127 0.66 7.45 19.19
C ILE A 127 2.01 8.09 19.47
N GLY A 128 2.96 7.97 18.54
CA GLY A 128 4.29 8.57 18.67
C GLY A 128 4.25 10.09 18.83
N GLU A 129 3.32 10.76 18.15
CA GLU A 129 3.10 12.20 18.30
C GLU A 129 2.45 12.58 19.64
N ARG A 130 1.52 11.76 20.13
CA ARG A 130 0.85 12.01 21.43
C ARG A 130 1.79 11.78 22.61
N LEU A 131 2.79 10.92 22.43
CA LEU A 131 3.85 10.69 23.40
C LEU A 131 4.91 11.78 23.25
N THR A 132 4.74 12.90 23.95
CA THR A 132 5.64 14.07 23.95
C THR A 132 7.10 13.76 24.33
N PHE A 133 7.38 12.59 24.90
CA PHE A 133 8.75 12.18 25.21
C PHE A 133 9.54 11.68 24.00
N ILE A 134 8.87 11.26 22.91
CA ILE A 134 9.53 10.66 21.75
C ILE A 134 9.99 11.77 20.81
N PRO A 135 11.31 11.95 20.61
CA PRO A 135 11.82 12.94 19.67
C PRO A 135 11.46 12.59 18.22
N GLU A 136 11.30 13.61 17.38
CA GLU A 136 10.97 13.44 15.96
C GLU A 136 11.98 12.58 15.19
N TRP A 137 13.27 12.70 15.53
CA TRP A 137 14.32 11.91 14.89
C TRP A 137 14.19 10.41 15.20
N VAL A 138 13.65 10.03 16.36
CA VAL A 138 13.37 8.63 16.71
C VAL A 138 12.23 8.11 15.84
N MET A 139 11.15 8.89 15.69
CA MET A 139 10.03 8.54 14.82
C MET A 139 10.46 8.42 13.36
N LEU A 140 11.37 9.27 12.90
CA LEU A 140 11.97 9.18 11.57
C LEU A 140 12.85 7.92 11.43
N ALA A 141 13.69 7.62 12.41
CA ALA A 141 14.53 6.42 12.41
C ALA A 141 13.69 5.14 12.40
N LEU A 142 12.60 5.09 13.18
CA LEU A 142 11.64 3.99 13.18
C LEU A 142 10.92 3.86 11.83
N PHE A 143 10.56 4.97 11.20
CA PHE A 143 9.97 4.96 9.86
C PHE A 143 10.94 4.37 8.82
N LEU A 144 12.20 4.79 8.85
CA LEU A 144 13.24 4.26 7.98
C LEU A 144 13.47 2.76 8.23
N LEU A 145 13.51 2.33 9.49
CA LEU A 145 13.60 0.91 9.84
C LEU A 145 12.41 0.13 9.26
N ALA A 146 11.18 0.63 9.44
CA ALA A 146 9.97 0.02 8.88
C ALA A 146 10.03 -0.03 7.33
N PHE A 147 10.55 1.01 6.68
CA PHE A 147 10.75 1.04 5.23
C PHE A 147 11.72 -0.05 4.75
N PHE A 148 12.87 -0.21 5.42
CA PHE A 148 13.82 -1.27 5.08
C PHE A 148 13.27 -2.67 5.36
N LEU A 149 12.56 -2.86 6.46
CA LEU A 149 11.87 -4.11 6.79
C LEU A 149 10.81 -4.45 5.74
N TYR A 150 10.00 -3.47 5.34
CA TYR A 150 9.02 -3.62 4.26
C TYR A 150 9.68 -4.04 2.94
N GLY A 151 10.75 -3.36 2.53
CA GLY A 151 11.53 -3.70 1.34
C GLY A 151 12.14 -5.11 1.41
N TYR A 152 12.66 -5.50 2.57
CA TYR A 152 13.19 -6.84 2.83
C TYR A 152 12.10 -7.92 2.72
N CYS A 153 10.96 -7.72 3.39
CA CYS A 153 9.80 -8.61 3.35
C CYS A 153 9.32 -8.81 1.90
N ILE A 154 9.20 -7.73 1.12
CA ILE A 154 8.83 -7.80 -0.28
C ILE A 154 9.84 -8.58 -1.11
N LYS A 155 11.14 -8.32 -0.93
CA LYS A 155 12.21 -9.03 -1.67
C LYS A 155 12.18 -10.52 -1.36
N ARG A 156 11.97 -10.89 -0.09
CA ARG A 156 11.89 -12.27 0.37
C ARG A 156 10.62 -12.96 -0.15
N ALA A 157 9.46 -12.30 -0.05
CA ALA A 157 8.20 -12.77 -0.63
C ALA A 157 8.32 -13.03 -2.14
N TRP A 158 9.01 -12.14 -2.88
CA TRP A 158 9.30 -12.34 -4.30
C TRP A 158 10.21 -13.55 -4.58
N ARG A 159 11.16 -13.84 -3.70
CA ARG A 159 12.05 -15.00 -3.82
C ARG A 159 11.26 -16.29 -3.57
N VAL A 160 10.46 -16.33 -2.51
CA VAL A 160 9.64 -17.48 -2.13
C VAL A 160 8.56 -17.77 -3.17
N ALA A 161 7.82 -16.76 -3.63
CA ALA A 161 6.78 -16.94 -4.65
C ALA A 161 7.36 -17.47 -5.99
N ARG A 162 8.55 -16.99 -6.39
CA ARG A 162 9.25 -17.52 -7.57
C ARG A 162 9.70 -18.97 -7.37
N TYR A 163 10.17 -19.31 -6.17
CA TYR A 163 10.60 -20.66 -5.82
C TYR A 163 9.44 -21.66 -5.86
N ILE A 164 8.32 -21.33 -5.23
CA ILE A 164 7.09 -22.16 -5.24
C ILE A 164 6.58 -22.36 -6.66
N LYS A 165 6.53 -21.31 -7.50
CA LYS A 165 6.16 -21.46 -8.92
C LYS A 165 7.10 -22.39 -9.67
N ARG A 166 8.40 -22.37 -9.38
CA ARG A 166 9.39 -23.25 -10.02
C ARG A 166 9.18 -24.70 -9.62
N ILE A 167 8.90 -24.98 -8.35
CA ILE A 167 8.58 -26.33 -7.86
C ILE A 167 7.27 -26.84 -8.47
N LYS A 168 6.20 -26.05 -8.43
CA LYS A 168 4.90 -26.45 -8.97
C LYS A 168 4.97 -26.77 -10.47
N ARG A 169 5.78 -26.03 -11.23
CA ARG A 169 6.06 -26.33 -12.65
C ARG A 169 6.81 -27.65 -12.84
N ARG A 170 7.79 -27.97 -11.97
CA ARG A 170 8.52 -29.24 -12.02
C ARG A 170 7.64 -30.44 -11.70
N LEU A 171 6.79 -30.32 -10.67
CA LEU A 171 5.84 -31.38 -10.30
C LEU A 171 4.83 -31.66 -11.42
N ARG A 172 4.29 -30.61 -12.07
CA ARG A 172 3.33 -30.77 -13.17
C ARG A 172 3.93 -31.51 -14.38
N ARG A 173 5.19 -31.20 -14.74
CA ARG A 173 5.91 -31.93 -15.80
C ARG A 173 6.19 -33.40 -15.46
N SER A 174 6.43 -33.71 -14.18
CA SER A 174 6.67 -35.09 -13.74
C SER A 174 5.39 -35.94 -13.72
N SER A 175 4.22 -35.33 -13.54
CA SER A 175 2.92 -36.01 -13.65
C SER A 175 2.52 -36.27 -15.10
N ASP A 176 2.75 -35.32 -16.02
CA ASP A 176 2.50 -35.54 -17.45
C ASP A 176 3.39 -36.68 -18.00
N ASN A 177 4.66 -36.73 -17.58
CA ASN A 177 5.59 -37.76 -18.07
C ASN A 177 5.30 -39.17 -17.54
N LYS A 178 4.47 -39.32 -16.50
CA LYS A 178 4.01 -40.61 -15.95
C LYS A 178 2.71 -41.10 -16.57
N GLN A 179 1.98 -40.28 -17.33
CA GLN A 179 0.76 -40.69 -18.03
C GLN A 179 1.03 -41.13 -19.48
N VAL A 180 2.24 -40.92 -19.98
CA VAL A 180 2.66 -41.26 -21.36
C VAL A 180 3.55 -42.54 -21.38
N SER A 181 3.97 -43.03 -20.21
CA SER A 181 4.70 -44.30 -20.02
C SER A 181 3.76 -45.39 -19.53
#